data_AF-A0A2K3YPK4-F1
#
_entry.id   AF-A0A2K3YPK4-F1
#
_cell.length_a   1.000
_cell.length_b   1.000
_cell.length_c   1.000
_cell.angle_alpha   90.00
_cell.angle_beta   90.00
_cell.angle_gamma   90.00
#
_symmetry.space_group_name_H-M   'P 1'
#
loop_
_entity.id
_entity.type
_entity.pdbx_description
1 polymer ?
#
loop_
_entity_poly.entity_id
_entity_poly.type
_entity_poly.pdbx_seq_one_letter_code
_entity_poly.pdbx_strand_id
1 'polypeptide(L)'
;MYEKEFALLEGREMSLVTLGRELENITGYELYDSTGELDRVIALKPNFSHDWETYRATYRLKHRNDYIDAVFTIVKDYNKERLKEVPVKIQLISYISKA
;
A
#
# COMPACT_ATOMS: atom_id res chain seq x y z
N MET A 1 12.59 -6.63 7.90
CA MET A 1 13.73 -7.26 7.20
C MET A 1 13.41 -7.48 5.72
N TYR A 2 12.94 -6.42 5.01
CA TYR A 2 12.70 -6.39 3.54
C TYR A 2 12.84 -4.96 2.99
N GLU A 3 13.44 -4.05 3.77
CA GLU A 3 13.40 -2.60 3.50
C GLU A 3 14.11 -2.20 2.21
N LYS A 4 15.19 -2.91 1.85
CA LYS A 4 15.95 -2.60 0.63
C LYS A 4 15.14 -2.97 -0.61
N GLU A 5 14.44 -4.09 -0.56
CA GLU A 5 13.57 -4.59 -1.62
C GLU A 5 12.31 -3.71 -1.75
N PHE A 6 11.72 -3.32 -0.62
CA PHE A 6 10.59 -2.38 -0.57
C PHE A 6 10.93 -1.00 -1.15
N ALA A 7 12.12 -0.47 -0.86
CA ALA A 7 12.58 0.78 -1.43
C ALA A 7 12.66 0.77 -2.98
N LEU A 8 12.74 -0.41 -3.62
CA LEU A 8 12.68 -0.54 -5.09
C LEU A 8 11.25 -0.39 -5.64
N LEU A 9 10.23 -0.53 -4.79
CA LEU A 9 8.82 -0.36 -5.14
C LEU A 9 8.31 1.06 -4.84
N GLU A 10 8.92 1.75 -3.87
CA GLU A 10 8.58 3.11 -3.50
C GLU A 10 8.84 4.10 -4.66
N GLY A 11 7.93 5.06 -4.84
CA GLY A 11 7.95 6.04 -5.93
C GLY A 11 7.37 5.55 -7.25
N ARG A 12 7.16 4.23 -7.42
CA ARG A 12 6.56 3.66 -8.64
C ARG A 12 5.04 3.78 -8.63
N GLU A 13 4.47 3.83 -9.84
CA GLU A 13 3.03 3.75 -10.05
C GLU A 13 2.64 2.33 -10.45
N MET A 14 1.72 1.72 -9.70
CA MET A 14 1.22 0.38 -9.97
C MET A 14 -0.15 0.17 -9.33
N SER A 15 -0.91 -0.83 -9.79
CA SER A 15 -2.15 -1.22 -9.13
C SER A 15 -1.87 -1.97 -7.82
N LEU A 16 -2.82 -1.95 -6.89
CA LEU A 16 -2.70 -2.67 -5.62
C LEU A 16 -2.56 -4.18 -5.82
N VAL A 17 -3.23 -4.75 -6.82
CA VAL A 17 -3.05 -6.17 -7.20
C VAL A 17 -1.61 -6.47 -7.62
N THR A 18 -1.00 -5.56 -8.39
CA THR A 18 0.40 -5.72 -8.83
C THR A 18 1.33 -5.61 -7.63
N LEU A 19 1.09 -4.62 -6.76
CA LEU A 19 1.85 -4.48 -5.52
C LEU A 19 1.76 -5.75 -4.66
N GLY A 20 0.56 -6.30 -4.46
CA GLY A 20 0.37 -7.55 -3.72
C GLY A 20 1.26 -8.68 -4.23
N ARG A 21 1.32 -8.89 -5.55
CA ARG A 21 2.20 -9.90 -6.16
C ARG A 21 3.68 -9.63 -5.94
N GLU A 22 4.11 -8.38 -6.05
CA GLU A 22 5.51 -8.00 -5.76
C GLU A 22 5.84 -8.28 -4.29
N LEU A 23 4.92 -8.01 -3.36
CA LEU A 23 5.10 -8.30 -1.93
C LEU A 23 5.19 -9.81 -1.66
N GLU A 24 4.36 -10.62 -2.32
CA GLU A 24 4.46 -12.10 -2.22
C GLU A 24 5.81 -12.59 -2.77
N ASN A 25 6.29 -12.02 -3.88
CA ASN A 25 7.59 -12.37 -4.46
C ASN A 25 8.77 -11.98 -3.56
N ILE A 26 8.72 -10.80 -2.93
CA ILE A 26 9.79 -10.32 -2.03
C ILE A 26 9.82 -11.13 -0.74
N THR A 27 8.66 -11.40 -0.16
CA THR A 27 8.57 -12.04 1.17
C THR A 27 8.56 -13.56 1.10
N GLY A 28 8.21 -14.14 -0.05
CA GLY A 28 8.03 -15.58 -0.23
C GLY A 28 6.76 -16.14 0.42
N TYR A 29 5.83 -15.28 0.86
CA TYR A 29 4.62 -15.68 1.56
C TYR A 29 3.37 -15.21 0.83
N GLU A 30 2.33 -16.04 0.82
CA GLU A 30 1.03 -15.69 0.25
C GLU A 30 0.27 -14.66 1.11
N LEU A 31 -0.50 -13.81 0.43
CA LEU A 31 -1.41 -12.84 1.02
C LEU A 31 -2.85 -13.39 1.11
N TYR A 32 -3.60 -12.93 2.12
CA TYR A 32 -5.05 -13.24 2.20
C TYR A 32 -5.87 -12.49 1.13
N ASP A 33 -5.53 -11.24 0.85
CA ASP A 33 -6.13 -10.41 -0.21
C ASP A 33 -5.02 -9.67 -0.95
N SER A 34 -5.00 -9.82 -2.27
CA SER A 34 -4.03 -9.18 -3.18
C SER A 34 -4.18 -7.66 -3.27
N THR A 35 -5.26 -7.08 -2.73
CA THR A 35 -5.51 -5.63 -2.75
C THR A 35 -5.42 -4.95 -1.40
N GLY A 36 -5.28 -5.73 -0.33
CA GLY A 36 -5.23 -5.24 1.03
C GLY A 36 -6.53 -4.61 1.53
N GLU A 37 -6.54 -4.36 2.85
CA GLU A 37 -7.56 -3.56 3.52
C GLU A 37 -7.20 -2.08 3.37
N LEU A 38 -8.17 -1.25 2.96
CA LEU A 38 -7.93 0.14 2.59
C LEU A 38 -8.42 1.10 3.67
N ASP A 39 -7.51 1.93 4.16
CA ASP A 39 -7.79 3.03 5.08
C ASP A 39 -7.38 4.36 4.46
N ARG A 40 -8.23 5.38 4.59
CA ARG A 40 -7.85 6.75 4.24
C ARG A 40 -6.99 7.33 5.37
N VAL A 41 -5.78 7.80 5.04
CA VAL A 41 -4.91 8.47 6.01
C VAL A 41 -5.19 9.96 5.96
N ILE A 42 -5.95 10.46 6.94
CA ILE A 42 -6.20 11.90 7.09
C ILE A 42 -5.00 12.50 7.81
N ALA A 43 -4.13 13.18 7.08
CA ALA A 43 -3.11 14.01 7.69
C ALA A 43 -3.79 15.16 8.45
N LEU A 44 -3.68 15.20 9.77
CA LEU A 44 -4.31 16.22 10.66
C LEU A 44 -3.67 17.63 10.55
N LYS A 45 -2.91 17.92 9.48
CA LYS A 45 -2.28 19.23 9.26
C LYS A 45 -3.09 20.09 8.29
N PRO A 46 -3.14 21.42 8.51
CA PRO A 46 -4.07 22.32 7.81
C PRO A 46 -3.79 22.38 6.32
N ASN A 47 -4.89 22.53 5.56
CA ASN A 47 -4.99 22.69 4.10
C ASN A 47 -3.72 23.21 3.41
N PHE A 48 -2.89 22.29 2.95
CA PHE A 48 -2.14 22.54 1.73
C PHE A 48 -3.07 22.21 0.57
N SER A 49 -3.25 23.15 -0.35
CA SER A 49 -3.96 22.94 -1.62
C SER A 49 -3.17 21.98 -2.49
N HIS A 50 -3.20 20.70 -2.16
CA HIS A 50 -2.62 19.64 -2.98
C HIS A 50 -3.73 18.90 -3.71
N ASP A 51 -3.48 18.45 -4.94
CA ASP A 51 -4.46 17.75 -5.77
C ASP A 51 -4.47 16.23 -5.54
N TRP A 52 -3.92 15.76 -4.42
CA TRP A 52 -3.83 14.34 -4.09
C TRP A 52 -4.34 14.02 -2.68
N GLU A 53 -4.73 12.77 -2.50
CA GLU A 53 -5.11 12.15 -1.22
C GLU A 53 -4.15 11.01 -0.88
N THR A 54 -4.00 10.74 0.42
CA THR A 54 -3.17 9.64 0.93
C THR A 54 -4.04 8.52 1.48
N TYR A 55 -3.67 7.30 1.14
CA TYR A 55 -4.30 6.07 1.61
C TYR A 55 -3.25 5.11 2.12
N ARG A 56 -3.70 4.15 2.92
CA ARG A 56 -2.93 3.00 3.38
C ARG A 56 -3.65 1.74 2.91
N ALA A 57 -2.89 0.84 2.30
CA ALA A 57 -3.30 -0.55 2.08
C ALA A 57 -2.55 -1.45 3.07
N THR A 58 -3.28 -2.22 3.86
CA THR A 58 -2.70 -3.20 4.79
C THR A 58 -2.87 -4.60 4.21
N TYR A 59 -1.76 -5.27 3.96
CA TYR A 59 -1.70 -6.62 3.42
C TYR A 59 -1.39 -7.61 4.54
N ARG A 60 -2.19 -8.66 4.68
CA ARG A 60 -1.99 -9.70 5.70
C ARG A 60 -1.36 -10.94 5.08
N LEU A 61 -0.24 -11.39 5.65
CA LEU A 61 0.43 -12.61 5.22
C LEU A 61 -0.25 -13.84 5.84
N LYS A 62 -0.32 -14.96 5.10
CA LYS A 62 -0.94 -16.21 5.60
C LYS A 62 -0.07 -16.99 6.58
N HIS A 63 1.25 -16.87 6.46
CA HIS A 63 2.20 -17.72 7.18
C HIS A 63 2.29 -17.40 8.68
N ARG A 64 2.10 -16.13 9.06
CA ARG A 64 2.14 -15.57 10.42
C ARG A 64 1.18 -14.41 10.50
N ASN A 65 0.81 -13.98 11.71
CA ASN A 65 -0.05 -12.82 11.93
C ASN A 65 0.69 -11.48 11.67
N ASP A 66 1.51 -11.45 10.62
CA ASP A 66 2.33 -10.34 10.18
C ASP A 66 1.61 -9.57 9.06
N TYR A 67 1.95 -8.30 8.94
CA TYR A 67 1.32 -7.36 8.01
C TYR A 67 2.37 -6.60 7.22
N ILE A 68 1.98 -6.12 6.05
CA ILE A 68 2.72 -5.15 5.26
C ILE A 68 1.80 -3.96 5.03
N ASP A 69 2.21 -2.80 5.51
CA ASP A 69 1.50 -1.54 5.25
C ASP A 69 2.14 -0.85 4.06
N ALA A 70 1.33 -0.46 3.08
CA ALA A 70 1.74 0.38 1.96
C ALA A 70 0.98 1.69 1.97
N VAL A 71 1.70 2.81 2.10
CA VAL A 71 1.16 4.15 1.95
C VAL A 71 1.28 4.58 0.50
N PHE A 72 0.19 5.09 -0.07
CA PHE A 72 0.17 5.56 -1.46
C PHE A 72 -0.62 6.85 -1.62
N THR A 73 -0.40 7.52 -2.75
CA THR A 73 -1.15 8.72 -3.14
C THR A 73 -1.92 8.50 -4.44
N ILE A 74 -3.05 9.19 -4.54
CA ILE A 74 -3.90 9.25 -5.73
C ILE A 74 -4.44 10.67 -5.91
N VAL A 75 -4.76 11.06 -7.14
CA VAL A 75 -5.39 12.37 -7.44
C VAL A 75 -6.75 12.48 -6.70
N LYS A 76 -7.08 13.69 -6.25
CA LYS A 76 -8.38 14.01 -5.61
C LYS A 76 -9.56 13.72 -6.54
N ASP A 77 -10.73 13.55 -5.93
CA ASP A 77 -12.02 13.27 -6.60
C ASP A 77 -12.07 11.96 -7.39
N TYR A 78 -11.11 11.07 -7.14
CA TYR A 78 -11.13 9.73 -7.70
C TYR A 78 -12.27 8.89 -7.09
N ASN A 79 -12.89 8.02 -7.91
CA ASN A 79 -13.91 7.10 -7.41
C ASN A 79 -13.27 6.07 -6.47
N LYS A 80 -13.55 6.22 -5.17
CA LYS A 80 -13.02 5.37 -4.09
C LYS A 80 -13.42 3.91 -4.22
N GLU A 81 -14.56 3.60 -4.84
CA GLU A 81 -15.00 2.22 -5.07
C GLU A 81 -14.10 1.50 -6.07
N ARG A 82 -13.38 2.25 -6.91
CA ARG A 82 -12.48 1.72 -7.95
C ARG A 82 -11.00 1.87 -7.59
N LEU A 83 -10.68 2.22 -6.34
CA LEU A 83 -9.31 2.43 -5.88
C LEU A 83 -8.44 1.17 -6.07
N LYS A 84 -9.05 -0.02 -6.00
CA LYS A 84 -8.38 -1.31 -6.19
C LYS A 84 -7.99 -1.61 -7.65
N GLU A 85 -8.61 -0.92 -8.61
CA GLU A 85 -8.46 -1.20 -10.04
C GLU A 85 -7.43 -0.29 -10.73
N VAL A 86 -6.90 0.71 -10.02
CA VAL A 86 -6.21 1.83 -10.66
C VAL A 86 -4.76 1.90 -10.21
N PRO A 87 -3.87 2.42 -11.06
CA PRO A 87 -2.50 2.66 -10.66
C PRO A 87 -2.46 3.76 -9.60
N VAL A 88 -1.72 3.50 -8.52
CA VAL A 88 -1.47 4.43 -7.43
C VAL A 88 0.02 4.61 -7.23
N LYS A 89 0.43 5.78 -6.72
CA LYS A 89 1.84 6.06 -6.49
C LYS A 89 2.25 5.64 -5.09
N ILE A 90 3.07 4.60 -5.00
CA ILE A 90 3.55 4.06 -3.72
C ILE A 90 4.52 5.06 -3.08
N GLN A 91 4.32 5.39 -1.81
CA GLN A 91 5.14 6.34 -1.07
C GLN A 91 6.07 5.64 -0.08
N LEU A 92 5.55 4.66 0.64
CA LEU A 92 6.25 3.96 1.70
C LEU A 92 5.68 2.56 1.85
N ILE A 93 6.52 1.57 2.05
CA ILE A 93 6.12 0.21 2.44
C ILE A 93 6.79 -0.15 3.75
N SER A 94 6.07 -0.78 4.67
CA SER A 94 6.62 -1.15 5.99
C SER A 94 6.17 -2.55 6.39
N TYR A 95 7.10 -3.36 6.88
CA TYR A 95 6.80 -4.68 7.43
C TYR A 95 6.49 -4.57 8.93
N ILE A 96 5.34 -5.08 9.34
CA ILE A 96 4.89 -5.08 10.74
C ILE A 96 4.79 -6.53 11.21
N SER A 97 5.74 -6.94 12.06
CA SER A 97 5.65 -8.24 12.72
C SER A 97 4.86 -8.14 14.01
N LYS A 98 3.85 -9.01 14.19
CA LYS A 98 3.23 -9.22 15.51
C LYS A 98 3.76 -10.54 16.07
N ALA A 99 4.89 -10.42 16.78
CA ALA A 99 5.47 -11.50 17.59
C ALA A 99 4.54 -11.92 18.74
#